data_AF-A0A7T7V1P2-F1
#
_entry.id   AF-A0A7T7V1P2-F1
#
_cell.length_a   1.000
_cell.length_b   1.000
_cell.length_c   1.000
_cell.angle_alpha   90.00
_cell.angle_beta   90.00
_cell.angle_gamma   90.00
#
_symmetry.space_group_name_H-M   'P 1'
#
loop_
_entity.id
_entity.type
_entity.pdbx_description
1 polymer ?
#
loop_
_entity_poly.entity_id
_entity_poly.type
_entity_poly.pdbx_seq_one_letter_code
_entity_poly.pdbx_strand_id
1 'polypeptide(L)' 'MKNLKRLSRADLKNVAGGAACSEWYRHTAECGASYGLCFDNYRSINDMQDAVKELDSIKCS' A
#
# COMPACT_ATOMS: atom_id res chain seq x y z
N MET A 1 13.95 11.99 12.15
CA MET A 1 12.79 11.06 12.08
C MET A 1 11.52 11.90 12.12
N LYS A 2 10.62 11.77 11.14
CA LYS A 2 9.33 12.49 11.16
C LYS A 2 8.47 11.89 12.27
N ASN A 3 7.89 12.73 13.13
CA ASN A 3 6.97 12.30 14.18
C ASN A 3 5.69 11.74 13.53
N LEU A 4 5.60 10.41 13.44
CA LEU A 4 4.42 9.74 12.89
C LEU A 4 3.27 9.86 13.87
N LYS A 5 2.17 10.49 13.44
CA LYS A 5 0.95 10.64 14.25
C LYS A 5 0.31 9.27 14.42
N ARG A 6 0.01 8.88 15.67
CA ARG A 6 -0.74 7.66 15.96
C ARG A 6 -2.21 7.89 15.59
N LEU A 7 -2.71 7.15 14.60
CA LEU A 7 -4.11 7.23 14.18
C LEU A 7 -5.04 6.64 15.26
N SER A 8 -6.13 7.34 15.56
CA SER A 8 -7.16 6.89 16.49
C SER A 8 -8.20 6.03 15.77
N ARG A 9 -8.99 5.25 16.53
CA ARG A 9 -10.11 4.48 15.96
C ARG A 9 -11.14 5.37 15.24
N ALA A 10 -11.30 6.62 15.68
CA ALA A 10 -12.19 7.58 15.03
C ALA A 10 -11.64 8.03 13.67
N ASP A 11 -10.33 8.21 13.54
CA ASP A 11 -9.68 8.53 12.26
C ASP A 11 -9.86 7.40 11.23
N LEU A 12 -9.99 6.17 11.71
CA LEU A 12 -10.20 4.97 10.88
C LEU A 12 -11.67 4.74 10.49
N LYS A 13 -12.65 5.44 11.08
CA LYS A 13 -14.09 5.21 10.81
C LYS A 13 -14.52 5.57 9.39
N ASN A 14 -13.80 6.50 8.76
CA ASN A 14 -14.06 6.96 7.39
C ASN A 14 -13.06 6.36 6.39
N VAL A 15 -12.10 5.57 6.87
CA VAL A 15 -11.33 4.72 5.97
C VAL A 15 -12.31 3.68 5.47
N ALA A 16 -12.44 3.55 4.16
CA ALA A 16 -13.28 2.54 3.51
C ALA A 16 -12.74 1.13 3.83
N GLY A 17 -12.93 0.67 5.06
CA GLY A 17 -12.35 -0.54 5.61
C GLY A 17 -13.21 -1.78 5.36
N GLY A 18 -14.02 -1.80 4.29
CA GLY A 18 -15.10 -2.78 4.16
C GLY A 18 -15.33 -3.40 2.79
N ALA A 19 -14.68 -2.93 1.73
CA ALA A 19 -14.70 -3.65 0.46
C ALA A 19 -13.48 -4.58 0.42
N ALA A 20 -13.72 -5.88 0.25
CA ALA A 20 -12.67 -6.76 -0.24
C ALA A 20 -12.14 -6.15 -1.54
N CYS A 21 -10.84 -5.99 -1.66
CA CYS A 21 -10.26 -5.43 -2.88
C CYS A 21 -10.78 -6.19 -4.10
N SER A 22 -11.20 -5.47 -5.13
CA SER A 22 -11.65 -6.05 -6.39
C SER A 22 -10.56 -6.92 -7.01
N GLU A 23 -9.31 -6.45 -6.97
CA GLU A 23 -8.16 -7.15 -7.51
C GLU A 23 -6.89 -6.86 -6.70
N TRP A 24 -6.21 -7.93 -6.29
CA TRP A 24 -4.94 -7.86 -5.58
C TRP A 24 -3.77 -8.10 -6.53
N TYR A 25 -2.90 -7.11 -6.67
CA TYR A 25 -1.60 -7.29 -7.30
C TYR A 25 -0.60 -7.84 -6.28
N ARG A 26 0.04 -8.96 -6.60
CA ARG A 26 1.07 -9.58 -5.75
C ARG A 26 2.43 -9.32 -6.35
N HIS A 27 3.32 -8.76 -5.53
CA HIS A 27 4.69 -8.42 -5.92
C HIS A 27 5.70 -9.09 -4.99
N THR A 28 6.82 -9.51 -5.54
CA THR A 28 8.00 -9.91 -4.78
C THR A 28 9.15 -9.04 -5.22
N ALA A 29 9.63 -8.19 -4.30
CA ALA A 29 10.75 -7.31 -4.51
C ALA A 29 12.04 -8.11 -4.73
N GLU A 30 13.05 -7.50 -5.36
CA GLU A 30 14.35 -8.16 -5.63
C GLU A 30 15.07 -8.60 -4.36
N CYS A 31 14.85 -7.91 -3.22
CA CYS A 31 15.38 -8.32 -1.92
C CYS A 31 14.63 -9.51 -1.28
N GLY A 32 13.65 -10.10 -1.97
CA GLY A 32 12.86 -11.25 -1.50
C GLY A 32 11.63 -10.88 -0.65
N ALA A 33 11.35 -9.59 -0.44
CA ALA A 33 10.17 -9.14 0.29
C ALA A 33 8.90 -9.27 -0.58
N SER A 34 7.92 -10.03 -0.12
CA SER A 34 6.62 -10.18 -0.80
C SER A 34 5.52 -9.36 -0.15
N TYR A 35 4.70 -8.69 -0.96
CA TYR A 35 3.56 -7.90 -0.48
C TYR A 35 2.44 -7.82 -1.54
N GLY A 36 1.25 -7.41 -1.08
CA GLY A 36 0.05 -7.25 -1.90
C GLY A 36 -0.41 -5.81 -1.94
N LEU A 37 -0.82 -5.37 -3.13
CA LEU A 37 -1.39 -4.05 -3.42
C LEU A 37 -2.82 -4.24 -3.89
N CYS A 38 -3.73 -3.42 -3.38
CA CYS A 38 -5.11 -3.43 -3.82
C CYS A 38 -5.30 -2.42 -4.96
N PHE A 39 -5.73 -2.87 -6.14
CA PHE A 39 -5.91 -1.98 -7.30
C PHE A 39 -6.92 -0.86 -7.05
N ASP A 40 -7.95 -1.10 -6.23
CA ASP A 40 -8.97 -0.07 -5.91
C ASP A 40 -8.38 1.18 -5.24
N ASN A 41 -7.16 1.10 -4.71
CA ASN A 41 -6.49 2.23 -4.07
C ASN A 41 -5.76 3.14 -5.09
N TYR A 42 -5.74 2.79 -6.37
CA TYR A 42 -4.97 3.49 -7.41
C TYR A 42 -5.88 3.98 -8.53
N ARG A 43 -5.60 5.16 -9.08
CA ARG A 43 -6.38 5.72 -10.21
C ARG A 43 -5.99 5.10 -11.55
N SER A 44 -4.79 4.52 -11.62
CA SER A 44 -4.24 3.90 -12.82
C SER A 44 -3.21 2.83 -12.47
N ILE A 45 -2.86 1.98 -13.45
CA ILE A 45 -1.78 1.00 -13.31
C ILE A 45 -0.43 1.70 -13.08
N ASN A 46 -0.19 2.86 -13.71
CA ASN A 46 1.05 3.61 -13.55
C ASN A 46 1.21 4.10 -12.10
N ASP A 47 0.13 4.61 -11.49
CA ASP A 47 0.12 5.04 -10.08
C ASP A 47 0.48 3.87 -9.15
N MET A 48 -0.03 2.67 -9.45
CA MET A 48 0.31 1.46 -8.69
C MET A 48 1.79 1.08 -8.88
N GLN A 49 2.32 1.14 -10.11
CA GLN A 49 3.73 0.83 -10.37
C GLN A 49 4.68 1.80 -9.68
N ASP A 50 4.33 3.08 -9.57
CA ASP A 50 5.13 4.04 -8.81
C ASP A 50 5.09 3.73 -7.31
N ALA A 51 3.94 3.30 -6.79
CA ALA A 51 3.85 2.80 -5.42
C ALA A 51 4.68 1.52 -5.19
N VAL A 52 4.75 0.59 -6.15
CA VAL A 52 5.63 -0.59 -6.10
C VAL A 52 7.09 -0.16 -5.95
N LYS A 53 7.57 0.78 -6.76
CA LYS A 53 8.96 1.27 -6.69
C LYS A 53 9.28 1.89 -5.32
N GLU A 54 8.36 2.68 -4.78
CA GLU A 54 8.51 3.29 -3.46
C GLU A 54 8.53 2.22 -2.35
N LEU A 55 7.59 1.26 -2.40
CA LEU A 55 7.51 0.15 -1.45
C LEU A 55 8.72 -0.77 -1.52
N ASP A 56 9.24 -1.08 -2.71
CA ASP A 56 10.47 -1.85 -2.87
C ASP A 56 11.64 -1.14 -2.21
N SER A 57 11.80 0.17 -2.45
CA SER A 57 12.83 0.98 -1.78
C SER A 57 12.70 0.95 -0.25
N ILE A 58 11.47 1.06 0.28
CA ILE A 58 11.22 0.99 1.73
C ILE A 58 11.48 -0.41 2.30
N LYS A 59 11.10 -1.47 1.58
CA LYS A 59 11.20 -2.86 2.07
C LYS A 59 12.59 -3.45 1.92
N CYS A 60 13.36 -2.96 0.96
CA CYS A 60 14.71 -3.42 0.66
C CYS A 60 15.81 -2.49 1.18
N SER A 61 15.46 -1.43 1.94
CA SER A 61 16.43 -0.57 2.64
C SER A 61 16.76 -1.02 4.06
#